data_AF-A0A924G9Q9-F1
#
_entry.id   AF-A0A924G9Q9-F1
#
_cell.length_a   1.000
_cell.length_b   1.000
_cell.length_c   1.000
_cell.angle_alpha   90.00
_cell.angle_beta   90.00
_cell.angle_gamma   90.00
#
_symmetry.space_group_name_H-M   'P 1'
#
loop_
_entity.id
_entity.type
_entity.pdbx_description
1 polymer ?
#
loop_
_entity_poly.entity_id
_entity_poly.type
_entity_poly.pdbx_seq_one_letter_code
_entity_poly.pdbx_strand_id
1 'polypeptide(L)'
;MPDTTYTIKSNNPYVTDSMASAKVRAEVIASKKEVDRQNTLEAIGFLVLALGVLVIGICKVARSNEKGWYIIGKRKPWNNRYYDDRNYDDRFYTEYVPAEPTSNPDINYLVYEGSTLGLSRQDSIIILQKHYPYYNNLNPTLKSKFVDRLLAFMKEKRFIIYSNEGFKEMPVLLSAAAIQLTFGLEKYMLPNFKYLQIHPHEYFAKNSFRVLAGNVEGESITIAWNQFLKGFQNPTDGVNVGLHEMAHAVYYQHVIVDKEREKDFCNCFNEVMEEGAEVYELKTTHQVLFSNYAFKDLQEFWAETVELFFERPFDLKNNYSELYEATSDLLNQNPCNASNPVLA
;
A
#
# COMPACT_ATOMS: atom_id res chain seq x y z
N MET A 1 15.86 -10.24 0.97
CA MET A 1 14.63 -10.61 1.70
C MET A 1 13.81 -11.52 0.80
N PRO A 2 13.04 -12.49 1.31
CA PRO A 2 11.91 -12.99 0.52
C PRO A 2 10.91 -11.85 0.29
N ASP A 3 10.24 -11.88 -0.84
CA ASP A 3 9.38 -10.83 -1.41
C ASP A 3 8.08 -10.64 -0.56
N THR A 4 8.00 -9.57 0.26
CA THR A 4 6.86 -9.23 1.16
C THR A 4 5.91 -8.28 0.44
N THR A 5 4.88 -8.83 -0.17
CA THR A 5 4.05 -8.10 -1.14
C THR A 5 2.60 -8.12 -0.72
N TYR A 6 1.93 -6.98 -0.70
CA TYR A 6 0.48 -6.92 -0.68
C TYR A 6 -0.10 -7.11 -2.10
N THR A 7 -0.88 -8.18 -2.33
CA THR A 7 -1.52 -8.45 -3.64
C THR A 7 -3.04 -8.33 -3.57
N ILE A 8 -3.66 -7.77 -4.62
CA ILE A 8 -5.13 -7.72 -4.73
C ILE A 8 -5.63 -9.06 -5.32
N LYS A 9 -6.50 -9.77 -4.61
CA LYS A 9 -7.22 -10.95 -5.16
C LYS A 9 -8.53 -10.53 -5.82
N SER A 10 -8.82 -11.07 -7.00
CA SER A 10 -10.16 -11.10 -7.58
C SER A 10 -10.90 -12.36 -7.11
N ASN A 11 -12.12 -12.19 -6.59
CA ASN A 11 -12.95 -13.31 -6.13
C ASN A 11 -13.80 -13.86 -7.29
N ASN A 12 -13.71 -15.17 -7.55
CA ASN A 12 -14.72 -15.92 -8.31
C ASN A 12 -14.92 -17.29 -7.65
N PRO A 13 -16.12 -17.64 -7.13
CA PRO A 13 -16.35 -18.92 -6.45
C PRO A 13 -16.98 -19.99 -7.37
N TYR A 14 -17.05 -21.23 -6.86
CA TYR A 14 -17.68 -22.46 -7.41
C TYR A 14 -16.72 -23.39 -8.22
N VAL A 15 -16.61 -24.72 -8.04
CA VAL A 15 -17.47 -25.81 -7.51
C VAL A 15 -16.59 -27.01 -7.05
N THR A 16 -17.07 -27.80 -6.08
CA THR A 16 -16.55 -29.11 -5.66
C THR A 16 -17.21 -30.32 -6.38
N ASP A 17 -16.39 -31.34 -6.65
CA ASP A 17 -16.61 -32.79 -6.44
C ASP A 17 -16.99 -33.82 -7.56
N SER A 18 -16.28 -34.96 -7.44
CA SER A 18 -16.49 -36.35 -7.89
C SER A 18 -16.07 -36.84 -9.30
N MET A 19 -15.28 -37.93 -9.27
CA MET A 19 -14.38 -38.45 -10.33
C MET A 19 -15.02 -39.35 -11.41
N ALA A 20 -16.32 -39.33 -11.67
CA ALA A 20 -16.93 -40.15 -12.73
C ALA A 20 -17.12 -39.43 -14.09
N SER A 21 -16.84 -38.11 -14.16
CA SER A 21 -17.00 -37.27 -15.38
C SER A 21 -15.72 -37.08 -16.20
N ALA A 22 -14.56 -37.56 -15.73
CA ALA A 22 -13.25 -37.15 -16.25
C ALA A 22 -12.92 -37.69 -17.65
N LYS A 23 -13.39 -38.89 -17.99
CA LYS A 23 -13.03 -39.56 -19.27
C LYS A 23 -13.78 -38.96 -20.47
N VAL A 24 -15.05 -38.59 -20.30
CA VAL A 24 -15.88 -37.98 -21.34
C VAL A 24 -15.55 -36.49 -21.54
N ARG A 25 -15.11 -35.78 -20.49
CA ARG A 25 -14.63 -34.38 -20.62
C ARG A 25 -13.27 -34.27 -21.32
N ALA A 26 -12.36 -35.23 -21.15
CA ALA A 26 -11.02 -35.17 -21.75
C ALA A 26 -11.06 -35.16 -23.29
N GLU A 27 -11.93 -35.96 -23.91
CA GLU A 27 -12.06 -36.04 -25.37
C GLU A 27 -12.70 -34.78 -25.98
N VAL A 28 -13.66 -34.17 -25.27
CA VAL A 28 -14.29 -32.90 -25.70
C VAL A 28 -13.34 -31.71 -25.50
N ILE A 29 -12.48 -31.72 -24.48
CA ILE A 29 -11.47 -30.67 -24.25
C ILE A 29 -10.34 -30.75 -25.29
N ALA A 30 -9.96 -31.95 -25.73
CA ALA A 30 -8.93 -32.13 -26.75
C ALA A 30 -9.35 -31.55 -28.11
N SER A 31 -10.58 -31.80 -28.57
CA SER A 31 -11.05 -31.24 -29.85
C SER A 31 -11.25 -29.72 -29.79
N LYS A 32 -11.62 -29.18 -28.62
CA LYS A 32 -11.78 -27.73 -28.41
C LYS A 32 -10.42 -27.00 -28.37
N LYS A 33 -9.37 -27.64 -27.83
CA LYS A 33 -7.99 -27.10 -27.84
C LYS A 33 -7.38 -27.01 -29.24
N GLU A 34 -7.71 -27.94 -30.14
CA GLU A 34 -7.23 -27.91 -31.54
C GLU A 34 -7.81 -26.70 -32.30
N VAL A 35 -9.10 -26.43 -32.11
CA VAL A 35 -9.80 -25.30 -32.73
C VAL A 35 -9.32 -23.95 -32.17
N ASP A 36 -9.12 -23.85 -30.85
CA ASP A 36 -8.58 -22.63 -30.22
C ASP A 36 -7.13 -22.34 -30.65
N ARG A 37 -6.32 -23.39 -30.89
CA ARG A 37 -4.95 -23.22 -31.40
C ARG A 37 -4.91 -22.66 -32.81
N GLN A 38 -5.83 -23.08 -33.68
CA GLN A 38 -5.96 -22.56 -35.04
C GLN A 38 -6.34 -21.06 -35.03
N ASN A 39 -7.31 -20.68 -34.20
CA ASN A 39 -7.76 -19.28 -34.06
C ASN A 39 -6.69 -18.36 -33.44
N THR A 40 -5.84 -18.89 -32.56
CA THR A 40 -4.74 -18.12 -31.94
C THR A 40 -3.63 -17.78 -32.93
N LEU A 41 -3.32 -18.69 -33.87
CA LEU A 41 -2.31 -18.45 -34.91
C LEU A 41 -2.74 -17.40 -35.92
N GLU A 42 -4.03 -17.34 -36.26
CA GLU A 42 -4.58 -16.28 -37.11
C GLU A 42 -4.57 -14.91 -36.41
N ALA A 43 -4.90 -14.86 -35.11
CA ALA A 43 -4.87 -13.61 -34.33
C ALA A 43 -3.46 -13.01 -34.18
N ILE A 44 -2.42 -13.85 -34.04
CA ILE A 44 -1.02 -13.41 -33.99
C ILE A 44 -0.57 -12.83 -35.35
N GLY A 45 -1.03 -13.40 -36.46
CA GLY A 45 -0.76 -12.87 -37.81
C GLY A 45 -1.29 -11.45 -38.03
N PHE A 46 -2.46 -11.12 -37.48
CA PHE A 46 -3.03 -9.76 -37.54
C PHE A 46 -2.30 -8.76 -36.64
N LEU A 47 -1.76 -9.18 -35.49
CA LEU A 47 -1.05 -8.31 -34.55
C LEU A 47 0.30 -7.82 -35.10
N VAL A 48 1.02 -8.68 -35.84
CA VAL A 48 2.32 -8.35 -36.45
C VAL A 48 2.17 -7.34 -37.60
N LEU A 49 1.08 -7.41 -38.35
CA LEU A 49 0.76 -6.44 -39.42
C LEU A 49 0.33 -5.06 -38.86
N ALA A 50 -0.35 -5.03 -37.72
CA ALA A 50 -0.75 -3.77 -37.05
C ALA A 50 0.44 -3.02 -36.43
N LEU A 51 1.43 -3.73 -35.89
CA LEU A 51 2.67 -3.13 -35.35
C LEU A 51 3.57 -2.55 -36.45
N GLY A 52 3.57 -3.14 -37.65
CA GLY A 52 4.35 -2.63 -38.81
C GLY A 52 3.86 -1.28 -39.34
N VAL A 53 2.57 -0.94 -39.18
CA VAL A 53 1.99 0.34 -39.63
C VAL A 53 2.17 1.45 -38.58
N LEU A 54 2.30 1.10 -37.29
CA LEU A 54 2.50 2.05 -36.19
C LEU A 54 3.91 2.68 -36.19
N VAL A 55 4.93 1.96 -36.68
CA VAL A 55 6.34 2.41 -36.69
C VAL A 55 6.62 3.49 -37.75
N ILE A 56 5.79 3.58 -38.80
CA ILE A 56 5.98 4.57 -39.89
C ILE A 56 5.39 5.96 -39.53
N GLY A 57 4.54 6.03 -38.50
CA GLY A 57 3.86 7.26 -38.07
C GLY A 57 4.64 8.18 -37.11
N ILE A 58 5.79 7.76 -36.57
CA ILE A 58 6.49 8.46 -35.47
C ILE A 58 7.52 9.51 -35.96
N CYS A 59 7.75 9.69 -37.26
CA CYS A 59 8.80 10.60 -37.76
C CYS A 59 8.39 12.06 -38.05
N LYS A 60 7.30 12.59 -37.47
CA LYS A 60 7.01 14.03 -37.58
C LYS A 60 6.47 14.59 -36.27
N VAL A 61 7.35 15.26 -35.52
CA VAL A 61 7.20 16.65 -35.05
C VAL A 61 8.26 16.88 -33.96
N ALA A 62 9.31 17.60 -34.35
CA ALA A 62 10.27 18.22 -33.46
C ALA A 62 10.15 19.75 -33.62
N ARG A 63 10.42 20.48 -32.52
CA ARG A 63 10.44 21.96 -32.31
C ARG A 63 9.05 22.55 -32.00
N SER A 64 8.85 23.45 -31.03
CA SER A 64 9.75 24.38 -30.33
C SER A 64 9.23 24.77 -28.94
N ASN A 65 10.15 25.28 -28.12
CA ASN A 65 10.01 25.92 -26.82
C ASN A 65 8.91 27.00 -26.73
N GLU A 66 8.26 27.14 -25.56
CA GLU A 66 8.27 28.36 -24.74
C GLU A 66 7.56 28.15 -23.38
N LYS A 67 7.90 29.03 -22.44
CA LYS A 67 7.75 28.95 -20.98
C LYS A 67 6.32 29.17 -20.47
N GLY A 68 6.00 28.53 -19.34
CA GLY A 68 5.09 29.08 -18.32
C GLY A 68 3.67 28.52 -18.24
N TRP A 69 3.40 27.83 -17.12
CA TRP A 69 2.11 27.63 -16.44
C TRP A 69 0.95 26.92 -17.15
N TYR A 70 0.54 25.74 -16.64
CA TYR A 70 -0.83 25.22 -16.79
C TYR A 70 -1.29 24.45 -15.54
N ILE A 71 -2.48 24.80 -15.02
CA ILE A 71 -3.24 24.05 -14.01
C ILE A 71 -4.49 23.43 -14.68
N ILE A 72 -4.60 22.09 -14.54
CA ILE A 72 -5.77 21.18 -14.40
C ILE A 72 -6.91 21.17 -15.45
N GLY A 73 -7.16 19.96 -15.99
CA GLY A 73 -8.50 19.34 -16.03
C GLY A 73 -9.49 19.75 -17.12
N LYS A 74 -9.37 19.14 -18.31
CA LYS A 74 -10.38 18.32 -19.01
C LYS A 74 -10.23 18.42 -20.54
N ARG A 75 -9.99 17.27 -21.18
CA ARG A 75 -10.57 16.94 -22.49
C ARG A 75 -10.78 15.43 -22.61
N LYS A 76 -12.03 15.00 -22.42
CA LYS A 76 -12.70 14.08 -23.36
C LYS A 76 -13.74 14.94 -24.10
N PRO A 77 -14.07 14.69 -25.39
CA PRO A 77 -14.52 13.37 -25.86
C PRO A 77 -14.12 12.97 -27.30
N TRP A 78 -14.07 11.66 -27.59
CA TRP A 78 -14.93 11.01 -28.60
C TRP A 78 -15.01 9.49 -28.35
N ASN A 79 -16.22 8.96 -28.55
CA ASN A 79 -16.78 7.68 -28.10
C ASN A 79 -16.18 6.41 -28.75
N ASN A 80 -16.08 5.31 -27.98
CA ASN A 80 -17.04 4.19 -28.11
C ASN A 80 -17.07 3.27 -26.87
N ARG A 81 -18.23 2.63 -26.68
CA ARG A 81 -18.84 2.09 -25.46
C ARG A 81 -18.31 0.73 -24.98
N TYR A 82 -18.19 0.57 -23.66
CA TYR A 82 -18.93 -0.35 -22.78
C TYR A 82 -18.08 -0.70 -21.55
N TYR A 83 -18.35 -0.06 -20.42
CA TYR A 83 -18.32 -0.66 -19.07
C TYR A 83 -19.15 0.29 -18.17
N ASP A 84 -20.20 -0.26 -17.55
CA ASP A 84 -21.13 0.41 -16.64
C ASP A 84 -20.39 0.67 -15.32
N ASP A 85 -20.07 1.95 -15.04
CA ASP A 85 -19.58 2.40 -13.75
C ASP A 85 -20.54 3.46 -13.22
N ARG A 86 -21.50 3.00 -12.42
CA ARG A 86 -22.41 3.84 -11.65
C ARG A 86 -22.06 3.69 -10.17
N ASN A 87 -20.95 4.33 -9.77
CA ASN A 87 -20.80 5.08 -8.51
C ASN A 87 -19.32 5.41 -8.17
N TYR A 88 -18.49 5.73 -9.16
CA TYR A 88 -17.18 6.34 -8.90
C TYR A 88 -17.33 7.89 -8.87
N ASP A 89 -17.33 8.48 -7.67
CA ASP A 89 -17.46 9.93 -7.48
C ASP A 89 -16.13 10.64 -7.83
N ASP A 90 -16.05 11.10 -9.09
CA ASP A 90 -14.91 11.76 -9.72
C ASP A 90 -14.61 13.18 -9.16
N ARG A 91 -15.26 13.60 -8.07
CA ARG A 91 -15.11 14.94 -7.46
C ARG A 91 -13.90 15.11 -6.53
N PHE A 92 -13.15 14.03 -6.25
CA PHE A 92 -12.05 14.06 -5.28
C PHE A 92 -10.66 14.27 -5.90
N TYR A 93 -10.53 14.31 -7.22
CA TYR A 93 -9.24 14.53 -7.90
C TYR A 93 -8.90 16.02 -8.14
N THR A 94 -9.78 16.96 -7.80
CA THR A 94 -9.66 18.35 -8.28
C THR A 94 -8.91 19.31 -7.37
N GLU A 95 -8.27 18.85 -6.30
CA GLU A 95 -7.69 19.78 -5.31
C GLU A 95 -6.39 19.27 -4.66
N TYR A 96 -5.52 18.62 -5.45
CA TYR A 96 -4.17 18.27 -5.01
C TYR A 96 -3.19 19.40 -5.32
N VAL A 97 -2.29 19.71 -4.37
CA VAL A 97 -1.26 20.73 -4.56
C VAL A 97 -0.01 20.08 -5.19
N PRO A 98 0.41 20.47 -6.40
CA PRO A 98 1.58 19.89 -7.03
C PRO A 98 2.87 20.21 -6.25
N ALA A 99 3.77 19.24 -6.15
CA ALA A 99 5.12 19.42 -5.63
C ALA A 99 6.11 19.74 -6.76
N GLU A 100 7.14 20.57 -6.51
CA GLU A 100 8.18 20.87 -7.50
C GLU A 100 9.38 19.91 -7.36
N PRO A 101 9.78 19.20 -8.43
CA PRO A 101 10.84 18.19 -8.35
C PRO A 101 12.20 18.80 -7.98
N THR A 102 13.02 18.07 -7.22
CA THR A 102 14.32 18.56 -6.74
C THR A 102 15.44 18.51 -7.80
N SER A 103 15.19 17.90 -8.97
CA SER A 103 16.13 17.80 -10.10
C SER A 103 15.39 17.67 -11.44
N ASN A 104 16.12 17.82 -12.56
CA ASN A 104 15.58 17.65 -13.92
C ASN A 104 14.83 16.29 -13.99
N PRO A 105 13.50 16.29 -14.13
CA PRO A 105 12.72 15.06 -14.01
C PRO A 105 13.15 14.10 -15.10
N ASP A 106 13.54 12.89 -14.70
CA ASP A 106 13.59 11.78 -15.65
C ASP A 106 12.14 11.56 -16.11
N ILE A 107 11.92 11.27 -17.40
CA ILE A 107 10.57 11.30 -18.01
C ILE A 107 9.56 10.30 -17.42
N ASN A 108 9.97 9.51 -16.41
CA ASN A 108 9.21 8.43 -15.82
C ASN A 108 9.02 8.55 -14.29
N TYR A 109 9.74 9.43 -13.58
CA TYR A 109 9.58 9.59 -12.13
C TYR A 109 10.13 10.93 -11.60
N LEU A 110 9.54 11.38 -10.49
CA LEU A 110 9.93 12.56 -9.72
C LEU A 110 10.66 12.11 -8.45
N VAL A 111 11.69 12.87 -8.05
CA VAL A 111 12.44 12.63 -6.81
C VAL A 111 12.33 13.87 -5.94
N TYR A 112 12.10 13.65 -4.65
CA TYR A 112 12.06 14.68 -3.63
C TYR A 112 12.87 14.26 -2.41
N GLU A 113 13.85 15.08 -2.03
CA GLU A 113 14.53 14.92 -0.76
C GLU A 113 13.68 15.52 0.36
N GLY A 114 13.43 14.74 1.41
CA GLY A 114 12.64 15.16 2.55
C GLY A 114 13.15 16.44 3.21
N SER A 115 14.47 16.60 3.25
CA SER A 115 15.15 17.77 3.80
C SER A 115 14.94 19.07 3.00
N THR A 116 14.49 18.98 1.74
CA THR A 116 14.28 20.13 0.84
C THR A 116 12.89 20.18 0.22
N LEU A 117 11.92 19.40 0.73
CA LEU A 117 10.53 19.35 0.26
C LEU A 117 9.80 20.71 0.25
N GLY A 118 10.28 21.68 1.01
CA GLY A 118 9.65 23.01 1.11
C GLY A 118 8.27 23.02 1.78
N LEU A 119 7.87 21.92 2.43
CA LEU A 119 6.63 21.82 3.19
C LEU A 119 6.78 22.50 4.56
N SER A 120 5.91 23.46 4.85
CA SER A 120 5.85 24.06 6.18
C SER A 120 5.15 23.11 7.17
N ARG A 121 5.41 23.33 8.47
CA ARG A 121 4.63 22.67 9.54
C ARG A 121 3.13 22.84 9.35
N GLN A 122 2.70 24.03 8.91
CA GLN A 122 1.29 24.34 8.71
C GLN A 122 0.70 23.56 7.53
N ASP A 123 1.45 23.37 6.44
CA ASP A 123 1.02 22.53 5.31
C ASP A 123 0.77 21.09 5.77
N SER A 124 1.70 20.52 6.55
CA SER A 124 1.54 19.16 7.09
C SER A 124 0.32 19.04 8.00
N ILE A 125 0.07 20.04 8.86
CA ILE A 125 -1.11 20.06 9.74
C ILE A 125 -2.40 20.09 8.91
N ILE A 126 -2.48 20.94 7.88
CA ILE A 126 -3.67 21.05 7.02
C ILE A 126 -3.96 19.72 6.31
N ILE A 127 -2.93 19.09 5.76
CA ILE A 127 -3.05 17.79 5.07
C ILE A 127 -3.51 16.70 6.05
N LEU A 128 -2.88 16.61 7.23
CA LEU A 128 -3.27 15.62 8.26
C LEU A 128 -4.72 15.84 8.71
N GLN A 129 -5.12 17.11 8.93
CA GLN A 129 -6.48 17.44 9.34
C GLN A 129 -7.52 17.01 8.31
N LYS A 130 -7.20 17.18 7.02
CA LYS A 130 -8.07 16.81 5.91
C LYS A 130 -8.19 15.29 5.73
N HIS A 131 -7.11 14.53 5.97
CA HIS A 131 -7.01 13.16 5.47
C HIS A 131 -6.70 12.07 6.50
N TYR A 132 -6.33 12.39 7.73
CA TYR A 132 -5.71 11.41 8.65
C TYR A 132 -6.49 11.23 9.97
N PRO A 133 -7.47 10.30 10.04
CA PRO A 133 -8.36 10.12 11.19
C PRO A 133 -7.64 9.88 12.51
N TYR A 134 -6.59 9.05 12.53
CA TYR A 134 -5.79 8.79 13.73
C TYR A 134 -5.26 10.09 14.34
N TYR A 135 -4.66 10.97 13.53
CA TYR A 135 -4.16 12.27 13.97
C TYR A 135 -5.29 13.17 14.47
N ASN A 136 -6.43 13.16 13.79
CA ASN A 136 -7.57 13.99 14.14
C ASN A 136 -8.15 13.69 15.53
N ASN A 137 -8.06 12.44 15.97
CA ASN A 137 -8.56 12.01 17.27
C ASN A 137 -7.62 12.34 18.44
N LEU A 138 -6.33 12.55 18.19
CA LEU A 138 -5.34 12.86 19.23
C LEU A 138 -5.68 14.14 20.01
N ASN A 139 -5.35 14.14 21.31
CA ASN A 139 -5.36 15.37 22.12
C ASN A 139 -4.31 16.39 21.61
N PRO A 140 -4.42 17.69 21.98
CA PRO A 140 -3.52 18.73 21.46
C PRO A 140 -2.03 18.49 21.69
N THR A 141 -1.65 17.94 22.85
CA THR A 141 -0.25 17.63 23.18
C THR A 141 0.30 16.55 22.26
N LEU A 142 -0.47 15.48 22.07
CA LEU A 142 -0.09 14.39 21.17
C LEU A 142 -0.11 14.80 19.70
N LYS A 143 -1.01 15.70 19.27
CA LYS A 143 -0.97 16.28 17.92
C LYS A 143 0.36 17.00 17.66
N SER A 144 0.83 17.80 18.61
CA SER A 144 2.14 18.47 18.46
C SER A 144 3.27 17.44 18.35
N LYS A 145 3.31 16.46 19.25
CA LYS A 145 4.31 15.37 19.23
C LYS A 145 4.29 14.61 17.90
N PHE A 146 3.11 14.31 17.37
CA PHE A 146 2.94 13.61 16.09
C PHE A 146 3.54 14.42 14.94
N VAL A 147 3.25 15.72 14.86
CA VAL A 147 3.80 16.59 13.81
C VAL A 147 5.32 16.73 13.94
N ASP A 148 5.86 16.84 15.16
CA ASP A 148 7.31 16.89 15.38
C ASP A 148 8.00 15.63 14.87
N ARG A 149 7.48 14.45 15.23
CA ARG A 149 8.01 13.16 14.75
C ARG A 149 7.85 13.01 13.24
N LEU A 150 6.73 13.42 12.67
CA LEU A 150 6.47 13.39 11.23
C LEU A 150 7.49 14.21 10.45
N LEU A 151 7.73 15.46 10.87
CA LEU A 151 8.69 16.34 10.21
C LEU A 151 10.11 15.80 10.31
N ALA A 152 10.49 15.25 11.48
CA ALA A 152 11.79 14.62 11.68
C ALA A 152 11.95 13.38 10.79
N PHE A 153 10.95 12.50 10.74
CA PHE A 153 10.95 11.32 9.89
C PHE A 153 11.06 11.72 8.42
N MET A 154 10.17 12.59 7.93
CA MET A 154 10.17 13.06 6.54
C MET A 154 11.53 13.58 6.11
N LYS A 155 12.19 14.40 6.95
CA LYS A 155 13.48 15.00 6.64
C LYS A 155 14.57 14.00 6.23
N GLU A 156 14.52 12.79 6.80
CA GLU A 156 15.53 11.73 6.59
C GLU A 156 15.14 10.77 5.45
N LYS A 157 14.02 11.01 4.74
CA LYS A 157 13.55 10.15 3.64
C LYS A 157 13.73 10.82 2.29
N ARG A 158 13.86 9.97 1.26
CA ARG A 158 13.77 10.35 -0.14
C ARG A 158 12.51 9.76 -0.74
N PHE A 159 11.67 10.61 -1.32
CA PHE A 159 10.42 10.22 -1.96
C PHE A 159 10.63 10.07 -3.46
N ILE A 160 10.24 8.93 -4.03
CA ILE A 160 10.36 8.64 -5.46
C ILE A 160 8.95 8.37 -5.98
N ILE A 161 8.45 9.23 -6.86
CA ILE A 161 7.08 9.19 -7.36
C ILE A 161 7.13 8.79 -8.84
N TYR A 162 6.65 7.59 -9.17
CA TYR A 162 6.63 7.06 -10.54
C TYR A 162 5.44 7.62 -11.34
N SER A 163 5.45 8.94 -11.50
CA SER A 163 4.43 9.74 -12.17
C SER A 163 5.05 11.02 -12.71
N ASN A 164 4.37 11.66 -13.67
CA ASN A 164 4.73 12.99 -14.12
C ASN A 164 4.24 14.10 -13.16
N GLU A 165 3.38 13.74 -12.22
CA GLU A 165 2.81 14.65 -11.21
C GLU A 165 3.01 14.05 -9.81
N GLY A 166 3.38 14.90 -8.85
CA GLY A 166 3.48 14.57 -7.44
C GLY A 166 2.72 15.58 -6.59
N PHE A 167 2.18 15.15 -5.45
CA PHE A 167 1.34 15.99 -4.60
C PHE A 167 1.93 16.13 -3.21
N LYS A 168 1.69 17.26 -2.53
CA LYS A 168 2.18 17.53 -1.17
C LYS A 168 1.71 16.48 -0.15
N GLU A 169 0.54 15.90 -0.38
CA GLU A 169 -0.08 14.88 0.44
C GLU A 169 0.72 13.59 0.47
N MET A 170 1.38 13.24 -0.64
CA MET A 170 2.11 11.97 -0.77
C MET A 170 3.19 11.77 0.30
N PRO A 171 4.17 12.67 0.46
CA PRO A 171 5.19 12.51 1.50
C PRO A 171 4.62 12.60 2.92
N VAL A 172 3.60 13.45 3.13
CA VAL A 172 2.99 13.68 4.45
C VAL A 172 2.23 12.45 4.92
N LEU A 173 1.30 11.94 4.10
CA LEU A 173 0.43 10.83 4.51
C LEU A 173 1.21 9.52 4.62
N LEU A 174 2.16 9.27 3.71
CA LEU A 174 3.00 8.07 3.79
C LEU A 174 3.87 8.07 5.05
N SER A 175 4.43 9.23 5.41
CA SER A 175 5.16 9.38 6.67
C SER A 175 4.25 9.28 7.88
N ALA A 176 3.00 9.74 7.78
CA ALA A 176 2.03 9.63 8.87
C ALA A 176 1.67 8.18 9.18
N ALA A 177 1.61 7.28 8.19
CA ALA A 177 1.45 5.84 8.40
C ALA A 177 2.59 5.25 9.24
N ALA A 178 3.84 5.60 8.92
CA ALA A 178 5.00 5.19 9.70
C ALA A 178 4.93 5.71 11.15
N ILE A 179 4.61 7.00 11.31
CA ILE A 179 4.51 7.63 12.64
C ILE A 179 3.35 7.06 13.46
N GLN A 180 2.20 6.78 12.87
CA GLN A 180 1.07 6.16 13.57
C GLN A 180 1.47 4.82 14.18
N LEU A 181 2.05 3.94 13.37
CA LEU A 181 2.46 2.61 13.83
C LEU A 181 3.51 2.72 14.96
N THR A 182 4.47 3.63 14.81
CA THR A 182 5.59 3.81 15.75
C THR A 182 5.36 4.88 16.83
N PHE A 183 4.13 5.38 17.02
CA PHE A 183 3.89 6.57 17.83
C PHE A 183 4.19 6.38 19.32
N GLY A 184 3.97 5.17 19.83
CA GLY A 184 4.31 4.78 21.20
C GLY A 184 5.80 4.48 21.39
N LEU A 185 6.56 4.23 20.32
CA LEU A 185 7.96 3.80 20.38
C LEU A 185 8.91 4.99 20.55
N GLU A 186 10.04 4.75 21.23
CA GLU A 186 11.14 5.71 21.27
C GLU A 186 11.92 5.76 19.94
N LYS A 187 12.17 4.59 19.34
CA LYS A 187 12.90 4.44 18.07
C LYS A 187 11.95 4.36 16.89
N TYR A 188 11.39 5.49 16.48
CA TYR A 188 10.36 5.59 15.44
C TYR A 188 10.90 5.86 14.01
N MET A 189 12.21 6.02 13.84
CA MET A 189 12.80 6.62 12.63
C MET A 189 12.97 5.66 11.44
N LEU A 190 12.95 4.34 11.68
CA LEU A 190 13.17 3.31 10.66
C LEU A 190 14.36 3.61 9.72
N PRO A 191 15.60 3.77 10.23
CA PRO A 191 16.75 4.26 9.45
C PRO A 191 17.20 3.34 8.32
N ASN A 192 16.84 2.05 8.33
CA ASN A 192 17.11 1.14 7.20
C ASN A 192 16.35 1.56 5.93
N PHE A 193 15.18 2.19 6.08
CA PHE A 193 14.32 2.57 4.96
C PHE A 193 14.53 4.03 4.61
N LYS A 194 15.38 4.26 3.61
CA LYS A 194 15.74 5.60 3.09
C LYS A 194 14.80 6.06 1.99
N TYR A 195 14.23 5.12 1.24
CA TYR A 195 13.42 5.40 0.06
C TYR A 195 11.96 5.06 0.30
N LEU A 196 11.09 6.04 0.03
CA LEU A 196 9.65 5.88 0.03
C LEU A 196 9.15 6.05 -1.41
N GLN A 197 8.79 4.94 -2.03
CA GLN A 197 8.44 4.88 -3.44
C GLN A 197 6.93 4.84 -3.63
N ILE A 198 6.43 5.61 -4.59
CA ILE A 198 5.00 5.81 -4.81
C ILE A 198 4.68 5.56 -6.28
N HIS A 199 3.89 4.53 -6.53
CA HIS A 199 3.27 4.29 -7.84
C HIS A 199 1.84 4.84 -7.83
N PRO A 200 1.35 5.47 -8.91
CA PRO A 200 -0.04 5.94 -8.97
C PRO A 200 -1.08 4.82 -8.78
N HIS A 201 -0.75 3.65 -9.34
CA HIS A 201 -1.58 2.45 -9.34
C HIS A 201 -0.76 1.23 -8.94
N GLU A 202 -1.44 0.11 -8.79
CA GLU A 202 -0.83 -1.19 -8.63
C GLU A 202 0.19 -1.47 -9.76
N TYR A 203 1.26 -2.15 -9.41
CA TYR A 203 2.42 -2.34 -10.29
C TYR A 203 2.85 -3.80 -10.32
N PHE A 204 3.58 -4.19 -11.37
CA PHE A 204 4.11 -5.55 -11.45
C PHE A 204 5.35 -5.71 -10.59
N ALA A 205 5.42 -6.81 -9.84
CA ALA A 205 6.66 -7.20 -9.18
C ALA A 205 7.78 -7.40 -10.21
N LYS A 206 9.00 -7.01 -9.84
CA LYS A 206 10.16 -7.18 -10.71
C LYS A 206 10.35 -8.68 -11.01
N ASN A 207 10.35 -9.04 -12.29
CA ASN A 207 10.48 -10.43 -12.78
C ASN A 207 9.34 -11.39 -12.39
N SER A 208 8.13 -10.89 -12.11
CA SER A 208 6.95 -11.76 -11.95
C SER A 208 5.68 -11.13 -12.54
N PHE A 209 4.66 -11.95 -12.78
CA PHE A 209 3.32 -11.48 -13.22
C PHE A 209 2.39 -11.11 -12.05
N ARG A 210 2.94 -10.94 -10.84
CA ARG A 210 2.15 -10.51 -9.68
C ARG A 210 1.92 -9.01 -9.72
N VAL A 211 0.69 -8.61 -9.40
CA VAL A 211 0.27 -7.22 -9.23
C VAL A 211 0.32 -6.88 -7.74
N LEU A 212 1.06 -5.83 -7.39
CA LEU A 212 1.30 -5.39 -6.02
C LEU A 212 0.60 -4.06 -5.73
N ALA A 213 0.08 -3.94 -4.52
CA ALA A 213 -0.30 -2.65 -3.94
C ALA A 213 0.79 -2.07 -3.02
N GLY A 214 1.73 -2.90 -2.58
CA GLY A 214 2.85 -2.48 -1.75
C GLY A 214 3.94 -3.56 -1.69
N ASN A 215 5.14 -3.13 -1.30
CA ASN A 215 6.28 -4.02 -1.08
C ASN A 215 7.36 -3.35 -0.22
N VAL A 216 8.00 -4.14 0.65
CA VAL A 216 9.21 -3.74 1.39
C VAL A 216 10.40 -4.54 0.87
N GLU A 217 11.40 -3.85 0.31
CA GLU A 217 12.60 -4.50 -0.22
C GLU A 217 13.85 -3.62 -0.06
N GLY A 218 14.90 -4.21 0.53
CA GLY A 218 16.18 -3.53 0.75
C GLY A 218 16.03 -2.32 1.65
N GLU A 219 16.32 -1.13 1.12
CA GLU A 219 16.17 0.17 1.81
C GLU A 219 14.87 0.92 1.40
N SER A 220 13.95 0.24 0.71
CA SER A 220 12.75 0.87 0.12
C SER A 220 11.45 0.31 0.68
N ILE A 221 10.49 1.20 0.85
CA ILE A 221 9.07 0.87 1.04
C ILE A 221 8.34 1.44 -0.19
N THR A 222 7.63 0.60 -0.92
CA THR A 222 6.93 0.95 -2.16
C THR A 222 5.43 0.77 -1.96
N ILE A 223 4.64 1.76 -2.38
CA ILE A 223 3.18 1.76 -2.23
C ILE A 223 2.48 2.23 -3.51
N ALA A 224 1.34 1.60 -3.83
CA ALA A 224 0.37 2.05 -4.82
C ALA A 224 -0.57 3.09 -4.18
N TRP A 225 -0.48 4.34 -4.65
CA TRP A 225 -1.16 5.50 -4.09
C TRP A 225 -2.69 5.36 -4.08
N ASN A 226 -3.28 4.82 -5.15
CA ASN A 226 -4.72 4.59 -5.22
C ASN A 226 -5.23 3.63 -4.13
N GLN A 227 -4.46 2.60 -3.76
CA GLN A 227 -4.82 1.68 -2.68
C GLN A 227 -4.58 2.31 -1.31
N PHE A 228 -3.47 3.04 -1.15
CA PHE A 228 -3.18 3.79 0.06
C PHE A 228 -4.30 4.77 0.41
N LEU A 229 -4.83 5.50 -0.57
CA LEU A 229 -5.96 6.41 -0.36
C LEU A 229 -7.26 5.71 0.05
N LYS A 230 -7.50 4.48 -0.41
CA LYS A 230 -8.70 3.71 -0.02
C LYS A 230 -8.70 3.40 1.48
N GLY A 231 -7.55 3.08 2.06
CA GLY A 231 -7.42 2.85 3.51
C GLY A 231 -7.86 4.06 4.36
N PHE A 232 -7.69 5.29 3.86
CA PHE A 232 -8.20 6.48 4.56
C PHE A 232 -9.68 6.77 4.32
N GLN A 233 -10.25 6.27 3.22
CA GLN A 233 -11.67 6.47 2.91
C GLN A 233 -12.58 5.61 3.78
N ASN A 234 -12.09 4.43 4.19
CA ASN A 234 -12.82 3.51 5.05
C ASN A 234 -11.94 3.01 6.20
N PRO A 235 -11.66 3.85 7.21
CA PRO A 235 -10.69 3.53 8.28
C PRO A 235 -11.18 2.46 9.27
N THR A 236 -12.20 1.68 8.91
CA THR A 236 -12.87 0.69 9.78
C THR A 236 -13.11 -0.64 9.09
N ASP A 237 -12.72 -0.82 7.81
CA ASP A 237 -12.84 -2.14 7.16
C ASP A 237 -11.70 -3.09 7.56
N GLY A 238 -10.64 -2.60 8.20
CA GLY A 238 -9.50 -3.41 8.61
C GLY A 238 -8.54 -3.67 7.44
N VAL A 239 -8.53 -2.79 6.43
CA VAL A 239 -7.71 -2.91 5.22
C VAL A 239 -6.94 -1.62 4.97
N ASN A 240 -5.65 -1.61 5.32
CA ASN A 240 -4.78 -0.46 5.21
C ASN A 240 -3.39 -0.80 4.69
N VAL A 241 -3.21 -0.71 3.37
CA VAL A 241 -1.91 -0.97 2.71
C VAL A 241 -0.78 -0.12 3.30
N GLY A 242 -1.09 1.09 3.76
CA GLY A 242 -0.12 1.96 4.44
C GLY A 242 0.43 1.34 5.72
N LEU A 243 -0.46 0.94 6.62
CA LEU A 243 -0.07 0.29 7.87
C LEU A 243 0.53 -1.09 7.63
N HIS A 244 0.00 -1.84 6.67
CA HIS A 244 0.51 -3.16 6.28
C HIS A 244 2.00 -3.13 5.91
N GLU A 245 2.38 -2.26 4.96
CA GLU A 245 3.78 -2.17 4.53
C GLU A 245 4.68 -1.58 5.62
N MET A 246 4.14 -0.68 6.46
CA MET A 246 4.88 -0.18 7.61
C MET A 246 5.10 -1.27 8.68
N ALA A 247 4.18 -2.22 8.82
CA ALA A 247 4.34 -3.37 9.72
C ALA A 247 5.51 -4.25 9.28
N HIS A 248 5.62 -4.55 7.97
CA HIS A 248 6.78 -5.25 7.40
C HIS A 248 8.08 -4.48 7.64
N ALA A 249 8.07 -3.15 7.44
CA ALA A 249 9.24 -2.32 7.66
C ALA A 249 9.67 -2.30 9.14
N VAL A 250 8.74 -2.20 10.07
CA VAL A 250 9.02 -2.20 11.52
C VAL A 250 9.57 -3.55 11.97
N TYR A 251 8.96 -4.64 11.51
CA TYR A 251 9.51 -5.99 11.75
C TYR A 251 10.95 -6.09 11.24
N TYR A 252 11.22 -5.70 10.00
CA TYR A 252 12.56 -5.78 9.45
C TYR A 252 13.56 -4.89 10.20
N GLN A 253 13.19 -3.66 10.53
CA GLN A 253 14.08 -2.74 11.26
C GLN A 253 14.45 -3.32 12.64
N HIS A 254 13.46 -3.67 13.45
CA HIS A 254 13.69 -3.97 14.86
C HIS A 254 14.07 -5.44 15.09
N VAL A 255 13.43 -6.37 14.38
CA VAL A 255 13.61 -7.83 14.59
C VAL A 255 14.75 -8.40 13.75
N ILE A 256 15.04 -7.82 12.58
CA ILE A 256 16.09 -8.32 11.68
C ILE A 256 17.36 -7.47 11.77
N VAL A 257 17.28 -6.17 11.53
CA VAL A 257 18.45 -5.28 11.45
C VAL A 257 19.01 -4.98 12.85
N ASP A 258 18.14 -4.65 13.80
CA ASP A 258 18.52 -4.20 15.14
C ASP A 258 18.41 -5.26 16.23
N LYS A 259 18.22 -6.54 15.87
CA LYS A 259 17.93 -7.65 16.80
C LYS A 259 18.77 -7.65 18.09
N GLU A 260 20.09 -7.44 17.97
CA GLU A 260 21.01 -7.47 19.12
C GLU A 260 20.91 -6.23 20.02
N ARG A 261 20.43 -5.10 19.47
CA ARG A 261 20.22 -3.82 20.15
C ARG A 261 18.80 -3.65 20.68
N GLU A 262 17.83 -4.37 20.12
CA GLU A 262 16.39 -4.26 20.34
C GLU A 262 15.83 -5.55 20.97
N LYS A 263 16.52 -6.11 21.98
CA LYS A 263 16.12 -7.39 22.60
C LYS A 263 14.72 -7.32 23.21
N ASP A 264 14.38 -6.23 23.88
CA ASP A 264 13.07 -6.07 24.51
C ASP A 264 11.95 -6.03 23.47
N PHE A 265 12.14 -5.27 22.37
CA PHE A 265 11.20 -5.29 21.24
C PHE A 265 11.05 -6.69 20.64
N CYS A 266 12.15 -7.42 20.48
CA CYS A 266 12.11 -8.78 19.95
C CYS A 266 11.38 -9.75 20.89
N ASN A 267 11.53 -9.59 22.21
CA ASN A 267 10.80 -10.41 23.18
C ASN A 267 9.30 -10.13 23.10
N CYS A 268 8.89 -8.85 23.15
CA CYS A 268 7.47 -8.48 22.99
C CYS A 268 6.92 -8.92 21.62
N PHE A 269 7.73 -8.87 20.55
CA PHE A 269 7.30 -9.35 19.24
C PHE A 269 7.08 -10.87 19.24
N ASN A 270 7.94 -11.63 19.92
CA ASN A 270 7.73 -13.07 20.08
C ASN A 270 6.45 -13.36 20.87
N GLU A 271 6.14 -12.60 21.92
CA GLU A 271 4.88 -12.71 22.65
C GLU A 271 3.67 -12.47 21.73
N VAL A 272 3.71 -11.44 20.87
CA VAL A 272 2.66 -11.22 19.85
C VAL A 272 2.50 -12.44 18.92
N MET A 273 3.61 -13.05 18.49
CA MET A 273 3.56 -14.24 17.63
C MET A 273 3.08 -15.49 18.37
N GLU A 274 3.40 -15.63 19.66
CA GLU A 274 2.94 -16.74 20.51
C GLU A 274 1.43 -16.65 20.75
N GLU A 275 0.91 -15.48 21.16
CA GLU A 275 -0.53 -15.26 21.32
C GLU A 275 -1.27 -15.34 19.96
N GLY A 276 -0.60 -14.96 18.89
CA GLY A 276 -1.11 -15.12 17.53
C GLY A 276 -1.10 -16.55 16.99
N ALA A 277 -0.32 -17.45 17.60
CA ALA A 277 -0.14 -18.81 17.09
C ALA A 277 -1.46 -19.60 17.13
N GLU A 278 -2.24 -19.48 18.20
CA GLU A 278 -3.55 -20.13 18.28
C GLU A 278 -4.51 -19.63 17.20
N VAL A 279 -4.52 -18.31 16.96
CA VAL A 279 -5.31 -17.68 15.88
C VAL A 279 -4.86 -18.20 14.51
N TYR A 280 -3.55 -18.30 14.31
CA TYR A 280 -2.93 -18.76 13.06
C TYR A 280 -3.17 -20.26 12.79
N GLU A 281 -3.12 -21.09 13.83
CA GLU A 281 -3.35 -22.54 13.73
C GLU A 281 -4.84 -22.89 13.57
N LEU A 282 -5.73 -22.11 14.20
CA LEU A 282 -7.19 -22.29 14.13
C LEU A 282 -7.84 -21.60 12.92
N LYS A 283 -7.07 -21.37 11.85
CA LYS A 283 -7.48 -20.70 10.60
C LYS A 283 -8.75 -21.22 9.92
N THR A 284 -9.31 -22.37 10.31
CA THR A 284 -10.56 -22.92 9.76
C THR A 284 -11.79 -22.69 10.63
N THR A 285 -11.60 -22.30 11.89
CA THR A 285 -12.68 -22.09 12.87
C THR A 285 -12.75 -20.66 13.41
N HIS A 286 -11.64 -19.90 13.33
CA HIS A 286 -11.50 -18.55 13.91
C HIS A 286 -11.23 -17.45 12.86
N GLN A 287 -11.77 -17.56 11.64
CA GLN A 287 -11.65 -16.52 10.60
C GLN A 287 -12.55 -15.29 10.83
N VAL A 288 -12.85 -14.91 12.07
CA VAL A 288 -13.86 -13.88 12.33
C VAL A 288 -13.39 -12.50 11.84
N LEU A 289 -12.09 -12.20 11.97
CA LEU A 289 -11.52 -10.91 11.58
C LEU A 289 -10.43 -10.99 10.51
N PHE A 290 -9.57 -12.02 10.55
CA PHE A 290 -8.44 -12.14 9.63
C PHE A 290 -8.84 -12.69 8.28
N SER A 291 -8.20 -12.18 7.22
CA SER A 291 -8.41 -12.69 5.88
C SER A 291 -7.65 -14.01 5.66
N ASN A 292 -7.98 -14.74 4.59
CA ASN A 292 -7.18 -15.91 4.19
C ASN A 292 -5.72 -15.54 3.83
N TYR A 293 -5.43 -14.26 3.61
CA TYR A 293 -4.11 -13.77 3.23
C TYR A 293 -3.15 -13.71 4.43
N ALA A 294 -3.63 -13.28 5.60
CA ALA A 294 -2.89 -13.33 6.88
C ALA A 294 -2.24 -14.69 7.13
N PHE A 295 -2.89 -15.79 6.75
CA PHE A 295 -2.40 -17.15 7.01
C PHE A 295 -1.44 -17.69 5.94
N LYS A 296 -0.94 -16.83 5.05
CA LYS A 296 0.09 -17.20 4.06
C LYS A 296 1.44 -17.41 4.74
N ASP A 297 1.83 -16.51 5.63
CA ASP A 297 3.00 -16.60 6.49
C ASP A 297 2.87 -15.64 7.69
N LEU A 298 3.78 -15.74 8.67
CA LEU A 298 3.73 -14.95 9.90
C LEU A 298 3.92 -13.45 9.68
N GLN A 299 4.59 -13.02 8.59
CA GLN A 299 4.74 -11.59 8.32
C GLN A 299 3.43 -10.99 7.81
N GLU A 300 2.70 -11.72 6.96
CA GLU A 300 1.36 -11.29 6.53
C GLU A 300 0.36 -11.29 7.70
N PHE A 301 0.46 -12.26 8.61
CA PHE A 301 -0.33 -12.28 9.85
C PHE A 301 -0.03 -11.07 10.73
N TRP A 302 1.25 -10.74 10.93
CA TRP A 302 1.66 -9.55 11.67
C TRP A 302 1.10 -8.28 11.01
N ALA A 303 1.21 -8.15 9.70
CA ALA A 303 0.75 -6.97 8.99
C ALA A 303 -0.78 -6.78 9.09
N GLU A 304 -1.58 -7.84 8.90
CA GLU A 304 -3.04 -7.77 9.14
C GLU A 304 -3.38 -7.54 10.62
N THR A 305 -2.57 -8.05 11.55
CA THR A 305 -2.75 -7.76 12.99
C THR A 305 -2.61 -6.26 13.26
N VAL A 306 -1.62 -5.60 12.66
CA VAL A 306 -1.42 -4.15 12.77
C VAL A 306 -2.58 -3.37 12.14
N GLU A 307 -3.08 -3.79 10.99
CA GLU A 307 -4.25 -3.17 10.35
C GLU A 307 -5.46 -3.22 11.29
N LEU A 308 -5.81 -4.42 11.78
CA LEU A 308 -6.92 -4.60 12.72
C LEU A 308 -6.69 -3.85 14.04
N PHE A 309 -5.45 -3.80 14.54
CA PHE A 309 -5.11 -3.11 15.77
C PHE A 309 -5.43 -1.62 15.71
N PHE A 310 -5.21 -0.97 14.57
CA PHE A 310 -5.50 0.45 14.43
C PHE A 310 -6.91 0.75 13.89
N GLU A 311 -7.43 -0.05 12.98
CA GLU A 311 -8.72 0.22 12.31
C GLU A 311 -9.92 -0.39 13.03
N ARG A 312 -9.72 -1.56 13.66
CA ARG A 312 -10.78 -2.31 14.36
C ARG A 312 -10.33 -2.73 15.77
N PRO A 313 -9.80 -1.82 16.61
CA PRO A 313 -9.19 -2.17 17.89
C PRO A 313 -10.15 -2.87 18.84
N PHE A 314 -11.43 -2.45 18.87
CA PHE A 314 -12.44 -3.09 19.72
C PHE A 314 -12.76 -4.51 19.27
N ASP A 315 -12.81 -4.77 17.96
CA ASP A 315 -13.06 -6.12 17.44
C ASP A 315 -11.87 -7.03 17.75
N LEU A 316 -10.64 -6.56 17.50
CA LEU A 316 -9.43 -7.32 17.84
C LEU A 316 -9.40 -7.64 19.33
N LYS A 317 -9.66 -6.66 20.21
CA LYS A 317 -9.72 -6.85 21.66
C LYS A 317 -10.80 -7.84 22.11
N ASN A 318 -11.97 -7.81 21.49
CA ASN A 318 -13.09 -8.66 21.89
C ASN A 318 -12.95 -10.11 21.41
N ASN A 319 -12.32 -10.34 20.26
CA ASN A 319 -12.20 -11.67 19.66
C ASN A 319 -10.83 -12.33 19.97
N TYR A 320 -9.79 -11.54 20.20
CA TYR A 320 -8.41 -11.99 20.40
C TYR A 320 -7.73 -11.09 21.45
N SER A 321 -8.22 -11.15 22.69
CA SER A 321 -7.79 -10.25 23.78
C SER A 321 -6.30 -10.30 24.04
N GLU A 322 -5.72 -11.49 24.12
CA GLU A 322 -4.31 -11.73 24.43
C GLU A 322 -3.41 -11.17 23.32
N LEU A 323 -3.77 -11.41 22.05
CA LEU A 323 -3.11 -10.82 20.90
C LEU A 323 -3.20 -9.28 20.91
N TYR A 324 -4.35 -8.73 21.28
CA TYR A 324 -4.54 -7.28 21.40
C TYR A 324 -3.64 -6.67 22.49
N GLU A 325 -3.59 -7.27 23.67
CA GLU A 325 -2.76 -6.77 24.79
C GLU A 325 -1.27 -6.91 24.44
N ALA A 326 -0.82 -8.04 23.90
CA ALA A 326 0.57 -8.20 23.46
C ALA A 326 0.96 -7.18 22.37
N THR A 327 0.06 -6.89 21.43
CA THR A 327 0.29 -5.86 20.40
C THR A 327 0.32 -4.45 21.02
N SER A 328 -0.50 -4.20 22.04
CA SER A 328 -0.52 -2.94 22.79
C SER A 328 0.79 -2.70 23.51
N ASP A 329 1.33 -3.73 24.17
CA ASP A 329 2.60 -3.71 24.87
C ASP A 329 3.77 -3.51 23.91
N LEU A 330 3.82 -4.28 22.82
CA LEU A 330 4.84 -4.14 21.78
C LEU A 330 4.91 -2.73 21.18
N LEU A 331 3.75 -2.17 20.80
CA LEU A 331 3.68 -0.86 20.15
C LEU A 331 3.62 0.31 21.14
N ASN A 332 3.52 0.03 22.44
CA ASN A 332 3.27 0.98 23.51
C ASN A 332 2.06 1.87 23.22
N GLN A 333 0.98 1.25 22.72
CA GLN A 333 -0.22 1.96 22.27
C GLN A 333 -1.52 1.22 22.64
N ASN A 334 -2.61 1.95 22.80
CA ASN A 334 -3.97 1.46 22.96
C ASN A 334 -4.92 2.30 22.08
N PRO A 335 -5.19 1.87 20.83
CA PRO A 335 -6.06 2.59 19.91
C PRO A 335 -7.54 2.64 20.33
N CYS A 336 -7.99 1.82 21.30
CA CYS A 336 -9.32 1.98 21.90
C CYS A 336 -9.44 3.32 22.65
N ASN A 337 -8.33 3.91 23.09
CA ASN A 337 -8.27 5.28 23.62
C ASN A 337 -7.74 6.26 22.56
N ALA A 338 -8.53 6.51 21.52
CA ALA A 338 -8.10 7.29 20.34
C ALA A 338 -7.55 8.70 20.65
N SER A 339 -7.95 9.32 21.77
CA SER A 339 -7.46 10.64 22.19
C SER A 339 -6.13 10.62 22.94
N ASN A 340 -5.80 9.49 23.57
CA ASN A 340 -4.58 9.26 24.32
C ASN A 340 -4.07 7.83 24.04
N PRO A 341 -3.71 7.51 22.78
CA PRO A 341 -3.42 6.13 22.41
C PRO A 341 -2.04 5.68 22.84
N VAL A 342 -1.15 6.54 23.34
CA VAL A 342 0.18 6.12 23.83
C VAL A 342 0.07 5.72 25.29
N LEU A 343 0.58 4.53 25.64
CA LEU A 343 0.61 4.05 27.01
C LEU A 343 1.67 4.81 27.83
N ALA A 344 1.41 4.92 29.14
CA ALA A 344 2.12 5.82 30.06
C ALA A 344 3.47 5.26 30.55
#